data_AF-A0A348WMD8-F1
#
_entry.id   AF-A0A348WMD8-F1
#
_cell.length_a   1.000
_cell.length_b   1.000
_cell.length_c   1.000
_cell.angle_alpha   90.00
_cell.angle_beta   90.00
_cell.angle_gamma   90.00
#
_symmetry.space_group_name_H-M   'P 1'
#
loop_
_entity.id
_entity.type
_entity.pdbx_description
1 polymer ?
#
loop_
_entity_poly.entity_id
_entity_poly.type
_entity_poly.pdbx_seq_one_letter_code
_entity_poly.pdbx_strand_id
1 'polypeptide(L)'
;IHGFAILLVMIVFTWTPPHFWALAVHREKDYARAKVPMLPVTHGVEFTKTCIFLYTILLSVVCLLPYLVGMSGVLYLIGSTALNMIFLGYAWKLKYAPEKNTAYSMFTFSIWHLMLMFVILLVDHYL
;
A
#
# COMPACT_ATOMS: atom_id res chain seq x y z
N ILE A 1 -3.43 -26.42 -5.18
CA ILE A 1 -3.38 -24.95 -5.37
C ILE A 1 -2.02 -24.49 -4.83
N HIS A 2 -1.16 -23.87 -5.64
CA HIS A 2 0.16 -23.42 -5.16
C HIS A 2 -0.03 -22.25 -4.19
N GLY A 3 0.29 -22.42 -2.91
CA GLY A 3 0.11 -21.40 -1.87
C GLY A 3 0.82 -20.07 -2.17
N PHE A 4 1.90 -20.15 -2.96
CA PHE A 4 2.70 -19.02 -3.41
C PHE A 4 1.94 -18.04 -4.33
N ALA A 5 1.04 -18.55 -5.19
CA ALA A 5 0.24 -17.68 -6.06
C ALA A 5 -0.81 -16.88 -5.27
N ILE A 6 -1.39 -17.49 -4.23
CA ILE A 6 -2.37 -16.83 -3.35
C ILE A 6 -1.71 -15.69 -2.58
N LEU A 7 -0.46 -15.85 -2.14
CA LEU A 7 0.28 -14.79 -1.44
C LEU A 7 0.47 -13.53 -2.30
N LEU A 8 0.86 -13.71 -3.57
CA LEU A 8 1.01 -12.59 -4.50
C LEU A 8 -0.31 -11.86 -4.74
N VAL A 9 -1.40 -12.62 -4.91
CA VAL A 9 -2.75 -12.05 -5.02
C VAL A 9 -3.12 -11.27 -3.76
N MET A 10 -2.80 -11.80 -2.58
CA MET A 10 -3.08 -11.14 -1.30
C MET A 10 -2.30 -9.82 -1.15
N ILE A 11 -1.04 -9.77 -1.58
CA ILE A 11 -0.23 -8.55 -1.58
C ILE A 11 -0.89 -7.48 -2.48
N VAL A 12 -1.18 -7.82 -3.73
CA VAL A 12 -1.81 -6.87 -4.69
C VAL A 12 -3.18 -6.44 -4.21
N PHE A 13 -3.98 -7.37 -3.70
CA PHE A 13 -5.31 -7.07 -3.17
C PHE A 13 -5.27 -6.13 -1.98
N THR A 14 -4.33 -6.34 -1.04
CA THR A 14 -4.20 -5.49 0.15
C THR A 14 -3.56 -4.14 -0.17
N TRP A 15 -2.74 -4.06 -1.21
CA TRP A 15 -2.12 -2.84 -1.72
C TRP A 15 -3.09 -1.93 -2.48
N THR A 16 -4.11 -2.51 -3.14
CA THR A 16 -5.05 -1.77 -3.99
C THR A 16 -5.87 -0.71 -3.21
N PRO A 17 -6.49 -1.02 -2.05
CA PRO A 17 -7.22 -0.04 -1.25
C PRO A 17 -6.40 1.17 -0.82
N PRO A 18 -5.22 1.04 -0.15
CA PRO A 18 -4.46 2.20 0.27
C PRO A 18 -3.94 3.03 -0.91
N HIS A 19 -3.60 2.40 -2.04
CA HIS A 19 -3.22 3.10 -3.27
C HIS A 19 -4.37 3.94 -3.84
N PHE A 20 -5.53 3.32 -4.05
CA PHE A 20 -6.68 3.97 -4.67
C PHE A 20 -7.29 5.04 -3.77
N TRP A 21 -7.37 4.78 -2.47
CA TRP A 21 -7.88 5.74 -1.51
C TRP A 21 -6.96 6.95 -1.34
N ALA A 22 -5.64 6.81 -1.46
CA ALA A 22 -4.73 7.96 -1.47
C ALA A 22 -5.04 8.91 -2.64
N LEU A 23 -5.30 8.36 -3.84
CA LEU A 23 -5.74 9.15 -4.98
C LEU A 23 -7.12 9.79 -4.76
N ALA A 24 -8.06 9.01 -4.19
CA ALA A 24 -9.40 9.49 -3.87
C ALA A 24 -9.39 10.64 -2.87
N VAL A 25 -8.50 10.62 -1.87
CA VAL A 25 -8.30 11.71 -0.91
C VAL A 25 -7.73 12.96 -1.60
N HIS A 26 -6.78 12.80 -2.52
CA HIS A 26 -6.21 13.92 -3.25
C HIS A 26 -7.22 14.60 -4.20
N ARG A 27 -8.06 13.79 -4.87
CA ARG A 27 -9.06 14.26 -5.85
C ARG A 27 -10.49 14.24 -5.34
N GLU A 28 -10.68 14.31 -4.03
CA GLU A 28 -11.99 14.21 -3.38
C GLU A 28 -13.01 15.21 -3.95
N LYS A 29 -12.60 16.46 -4.18
CA LYS A 29 -13.45 17.51 -4.80
C LYS A 29 -13.88 17.21 -6.23
N ASP A 30 -13.01 16.59 -7.02
CA ASP A 30 -13.32 16.22 -8.40
C ASP A 30 -14.30 15.05 -8.43
N TYR A 31 -14.11 14.07 -7.54
CA TYR A 31 -15.04 12.94 -7.38
C TYR A 31 -16.41 13.39 -6.86
N ALA A 32 -16.44 14.32 -5.89
CA ALA A 32 -17.69 14.90 -5.39
C ALA A 32 -18.44 15.66 -6.50
N ARG A 33 -17.73 16.43 -7.32
CA ARG A 33 -18.33 17.13 -8.48
C ARG A 33 -18.88 16.17 -9.52
N ALA A 34 -18.16 15.07 -9.78
CA ALA A 34 -18.58 14.01 -10.69
C ALA A 34 -19.64 13.06 -10.09
N LYS A 35 -20.09 13.29 -8.84
CA LYS A 35 -21.04 12.43 -8.11
C LYS A 35 -20.59 10.97 -8.02
N VAL A 36 -19.29 10.72 -8.00
CA VAL A 36 -18.72 9.37 -7.86
C VAL A 36 -18.64 9.03 -6.36
N PRO A 37 -19.35 7.98 -5.89
CA PRO A 37 -19.35 7.63 -4.49
C PRO A 37 -18.05 6.90 -4.10
N MET A 38 -17.02 7.67 -3.77
CA MET A 38 -15.79 7.14 -3.17
C MET A 38 -15.81 7.23 -1.65
N LEU A 39 -14.99 6.43 -0.98
CA LEU A 39 -14.86 6.43 0.49
C LEU A 39 -14.70 7.84 1.09
N PRO A 40 -13.85 8.75 0.56
CA PRO A 40 -13.71 10.10 1.12
C PRO A 40 -14.92 11.00 0.87
N VAL A 41 -15.70 10.74 -0.18
CA VAL A 41 -16.90 11.52 -0.53
C VAL A 41 -18.10 11.09 0.33
N THR A 42 -18.19 9.79 0.66
CA THR A 42 -19.31 9.21 1.39
C THR A 42 -19.13 9.23 2.91
N HIS A 43 -17.91 8.93 3.39
CA HIS A 43 -17.58 8.79 4.83
C HIS A 43 -16.60 9.86 5.33
N GLY A 44 -16.11 10.73 4.44
CA GLY A 44 -15.19 11.81 4.78
C GLY A 44 -13.71 11.42 4.63
N VAL A 45 -12.88 12.47 4.51
CA VAL A 45 -11.44 12.35 4.29
C VAL A 45 -10.72 11.73 5.51
N GLU A 46 -11.09 12.11 6.73
CA GLU A 46 -10.45 11.60 7.96
C GLU A 46 -10.66 10.10 8.18
N PHE A 47 -11.87 9.60 7.88
CA PHE A 47 -12.15 8.16 7.92
C PHE A 47 -11.30 7.43 6.89
N THR A 48 -11.22 7.96 5.66
CA THR A 48 -10.43 7.37 4.58
C THR A 48 -8.94 7.33 4.91
N LYS A 49 -8.38 8.40 5.49
CA LYS A 49 -6.99 8.41 5.98
C LYS A 49 -6.72 7.33 7.03
N THR A 50 -7.68 7.10 7.92
CA THR A 50 -7.57 6.06 8.95
C THR A 50 -7.62 4.67 8.32
N CYS A 51 -8.53 4.43 7.38
CA CYS A 51 -8.58 3.19 6.62
C CYS A 51 -7.27 2.95 5.84
N ILE A 52 -6.75 3.97 5.15
CA ILE A 52 -5.45 3.90 4.47
C ILE A 52 -4.37 3.44 5.46
N PHE A 53 -4.24 4.11 6.61
CA PHE A 53 -3.24 3.76 7.62
C PHE A 53 -3.36 2.30 8.11
N LEU A 54 -4.58 1.86 8.44
CA LEU A 54 -4.84 0.48 8.90
C LEU A 54 -4.53 -0.57 7.80
N TYR A 55 -4.92 -0.30 6.56
CA TYR A 55 -4.60 -1.18 5.43
C TYR A 55 -3.12 -1.19 5.09
N THR A 56 -2.40 -0.09 5.34
CA THR A 56 -0.95 -0.03 5.15
C THR A 56 -0.24 -0.94 6.17
N ILE A 57 -0.69 -0.94 7.43
CA ILE A 57 -0.22 -1.88 8.45
C ILE A 57 -0.52 -3.32 8.03
N LEU A 58 -1.74 -3.59 7.56
CA LEU A 58 -2.13 -4.91 7.09
C LEU A 58 -1.26 -5.37 5.92
N LEU A 59 -0.99 -4.49 4.95
CA LEU A 59 -0.09 -4.75 3.84
C LEU A 59 1.30 -5.13 4.36
N SER A 60 1.84 -4.42 5.34
CA SER A 60 3.13 -4.75 5.94
C SER A 60 3.17 -6.14 6.55
N VAL A 61 2.10 -6.57 7.23
CA VAL A 61 2.00 -7.94 7.74
C VAL A 61 1.94 -8.95 6.59
N VAL A 62 1.14 -8.68 5.56
CA VAL A 62 1.00 -9.56 4.38
C VAL A 62 2.32 -9.69 3.63
N CYS A 63 3.09 -8.61 3.50
CA CYS A 63 4.41 -8.61 2.85
C CYS A 63 5.50 -9.34 3.64
N LEU A 64 5.26 -9.70 4.91
CA LEU A 64 6.16 -10.55 5.69
C LEU A 64 5.83 -12.04 5.55
N LEU A 65 4.59 -12.38 5.14
CA LEU A 65 4.16 -13.77 4.96
C LEU A 65 5.02 -14.58 3.97
N PRO A 66 5.48 -14.04 2.82
CA PRO A 66 6.33 -14.80 1.89
C PRO A 66 7.63 -15.30 2.54
N TYR A 67 8.23 -14.51 3.43
CA TYR A 67 9.39 -14.94 4.20
C TYR A 67 9.02 -16.01 5.23
N LEU A 68 7.94 -15.81 6.00
CA LEU A 68 7.51 -16.75 7.03
C LEU A 68 7.13 -18.14 6.49
N VAL A 69 6.58 -18.19 5.28
CA VAL A 69 6.21 -19.43 4.59
C VAL A 69 7.42 -20.11 3.93
N GLY A 70 8.60 -19.50 3.99
CA GLY A 70 9.83 -20.02 3.38
C GLY A 70 9.85 -19.89 1.85
N MET A 71 9.04 -19.00 1.28
CA MET A 71 8.98 -18.74 -0.15
C MET A 71 10.11 -17.80 -0.62
N SER A 72 10.65 -16.99 0.29
CA SER A 72 11.64 -15.96 -0.01
C SER A 72 12.70 -15.87 1.09
N GLY A 73 13.92 -15.50 0.71
CA GLY A 73 15.08 -15.39 1.57
C GLY A 73 15.16 -14.09 2.38
N VAL A 74 16.29 -13.94 3.06
CA VAL A 74 16.57 -12.77 3.93
C VAL A 74 16.67 -11.47 3.11
N LEU A 75 17.06 -11.56 1.84
CA LEU A 75 17.09 -10.40 0.94
C LEU A 75 15.70 -9.83 0.73
N TYR A 76 14.71 -10.69 0.46
CA TYR A 76 13.31 -10.26 0.39
C TYR A 76 12.84 -9.63 1.70
N LEU A 77 13.17 -10.22 2.86
CA LEU A 77 12.77 -9.69 4.16
C LEU A 77 13.27 -8.26 4.37
N ILE A 78 14.55 -7.99 4.12
CA ILE A 78 15.15 -6.67 4.31
C ILE A 78 14.51 -5.64 3.37
N GLY A 79 14.39 -5.98 2.08
CA GLY A 79 13.82 -5.09 1.08
C GLY A 79 12.33 -4.80 1.32
N SER A 80 11.54 -5.84 1.59
CA SER A 80 10.12 -5.76 1.93
C SER A 80 9.89 -4.90 3.17
N THR A 81 10.67 -5.13 4.24
CA THR A 81 10.54 -4.36 5.50
C THR A 81 10.88 -2.89 5.28
N ALA A 82 11.98 -2.58 4.57
CA ALA A 82 12.37 -1.20 4.28
C ALA A 82 11.29 -0.46 3.49
N LEU A 83 10.77 -1.07 2.42
CA LEU A 83 9.70 -0.48 1.61
C LEU A 83 8.41 -0.27 2.40
N ASN A 84 8.03 -1.25 3.22
CA ASN A 84 6.86 -1.16 4.08
C ASN A 84 6.99 -0.05 5.12
N MET A 85 8.16 0.09 5.76
CA MET A 85 8.39 1.19 6.71
C MET A 85 8.25 2.56 6.05
N ILE A 86 8.78 2.73 4.83
CA ILE A 86 8.62 3.98 4.09
C ILE A 86 7.14 4.23 3.76
N PHE A 87 6.40 3.20 3.31
CA PHE A 87 4.99 3.34 2.99
C PHE A 87 4.15 3.69 4.23
N LEU A 88 4.46 3.08 5.37
CA LEU A 88 3.86 3.37 6.66
C LEU A 88 4.15 4.81 7.11
N GLY A 89 5.37 5.30 6.86
CA GLY A 89 5.75 6.69 7.10
C GLY A 89 4.91 7.68 6.29
N TYR A 90 4.65 7.38 5.02
CA TYR A 90 3.73 8.17 4.20
C TYR A 90 2.29 8.14 4.72
N ALA A 91 1.78 6.95 5.09
CA ALA A 91 0.45 6.81 5.64
C ALA A 91 0.29 7.56 6.99
N TRP A 92 1.34 7.52 7.82
CA TRP A 92 1.41 8.26 9.08
C TRP A 92 1.40 9.77 8.85
N LYS A 93 2.25 10.26 7.92
CA LYS A 93 2.27 11.68 7.52
C LYS A 93 0.90 12.12 6.98
N LEU A 94 0.27 11.31 6.13
CA LEU A 94 -1.06 11.59 5.58
C LEU A 94 -2.14 11.73 6.67
N LYS A 95 -2.02 10.97 7.76
CA LYS A 95 -2.98 10.98 8.87
C LYS A 95 -2.76 12.15 9.83
N TYR A 96 -1.54 12.38 10.30
CA TYR A 96 -1.26 13.33 11.39
C TYR A 96 -0.69 14.67 10.93
N ALA A 97 -0.04 14.73 9.77
CA ALA A 97 0.54 15.95 9.22
C ALA A 97 0.26 16.06 7.70
N PRO A 98 -1.03 16.08 7.29
CA PRO A 98 -1.39 16.11 5.88
C PRO A 98 -0.98 17.45 5.24
N GLU A 99 -0.10 17.40 4.25
CA GLU A 99 0.14 18.50 3.33
C GLU A 99 -0.68 18.28 2.04
N LYS A 100 -0.86 19.35 1.26
CA LYS A 100 -1.64 19.34 0.00
C LYS A 100 -1.19 18.24 -0.99
N ASN A 101 0.09 17.89 -0.96
CA ASN A 101 0.70 16.91 -1.85
C ASN A 101 0.97 15.54 -1.21
N THR A 102 0.75 15.36 0.10
CA THR A 102 1.11 14.10 0.79
C THR A 102 0.35 12.90 0.22
N ALA A 103 -0.95 13.07 -0.08
CA ALA A 103 -1.77 12.03 -0.67
C ALA A 103 -1.26 11.60 -2.06
N TYR A 104 -0.83 12.57 -2.87
CA TYR A 104 -0.25 12.30 -4.19
C TYR A 104 1.13 11.63 -4.07
N SER A 105 2.00 12.11 -3.18
CA SER A 105 3.30 11.48 -2.93
C SER A 105 3.16 10.04 -2.45
N MET A 106 2.19 9.76 -1.57
CA MET A 106 1.88 8.40 -1.12
C MET A 106 1.42 7.51 -2.29
N PHE A 107 0.56 8.02 -3.16
CA PHE A 107 0.11 7.32 -4.36
C PHE A 107 1.26 7.02 -5.32
N THR A 108 2.16 7.98 -5.58
CA THR A 108 3.32 7.74 -6.44
C THR A 108 4.26 6.71 -5.80
N PHE A 109 4.52 6.83 -4.50
CA PHE A 109 5.35 5.89 -3.78
C PHE A 109 4.76 4.48 -3.77
N SER A 110 3.44 4.32 -3.69
CA SER A 110 2.84 2.98 -3.69
C SER A 110 3.09 2.21 -4.99
N ILE A 111 3.18 2.89 -6.14
CA ILE A 111 3.54 2.27 -7.43
C ILE A 111 4.99 1.78 -7.38
N TRP A 112 5.91 2.62 -6.91
CA TRP A 112 7.31 2.25 -6.71
C TRP A 112 7.46 1.11 -5.70
N HIS A 113 6.69 1.14 -4.62
CA HIS A 113 6.66 0.09 -3.61
C HIS A 113 6.30 -1.27 -4.22
N LEU A 114 5.20 -1.35 -4.98
CA LEU A 114 4.77 -2.60 -5.60
C LEU A 114 5.81 -3.08 -6.63
N MET A 115 6.29 -2.19 -7.48
CA MET A 115 7.29 -2.52 -8.50
C MET A 115 8.58 -3.05 -7.87
N LEU A 116 9.15 -2.34 -6.89
CA LEU A 116 10.36 -2.75 -6.19
C LEU A 116 10.13 -4.06 -5.43
N MET A 117 8.96 -4.27 -4.85
CA MET A 117 8.64 -5.50 -4.13
C MET A 117 8.59 -6.72 -5.06
N PHE A 118 8.05 -6.58 -6.28
CA PHE A 118 8.13 -7.63 -7.29
C PHE A 118 9.56 -7.85 -7.81
N VAL A 119 10.34 -6.78 -8.01
CA VAL A 119 11.75 -6.90 -8.42
C VAL A 119 12.56 -7.64 -7.36
N ILE A 120 12.43 -7.29 -6.08
CA ILE A 120 13.11 -7.97 -4.98
C ILE A 120 12.70 -9.45 -4.92
N LEU A 121 11.41 -9.74 -5.06
CA LEU A 121 10.92 -11.12 -5.08
C LEU A 121 11.47 -11.93 -6.26
N LEU A 122 11.59 -11.30 -7.43
CA LEU A 122 12.20 -11.93 -8.61
C LEU A 122 13.69 -12.18 -8.38
N VAL A 123 14.45 -11.18 -7.93
CA VAL A 123 15.88 -11.32 -7.65
C VAL A 123 16.14 -12.41 -6.60
N ASP A 124 15.33 -12.46 -5.54
CA ASP A 124 15.44 -13.46 -4.48
C ASP A 124 15.08 -14.87 -4.96
N HIS A 125 14.17 -15.02 -5.93
CA HIS A 125 13.85 -16.31 -6.54
C HIS A 125 14.97 -16.87 -7.45
N TYR A 126 15.76 -15.98 -8.07
CA TYR A 126 16.85 -16.37 -8.97
C TYR A 126 18.20 -16.60 -8.26
N LEU A 127 18.29 -16.26 -6.96
CA LEU A 127 19.45 -16.50 -6.10
C LEU A 127 19.31 -17.83 -5.35
#